data_AF-A0A6P0TYV7-F1
#
_entry.id   AF-A0A6P0TYV7-F1
#
_cell.length_a   1.000
_cell.length_b   1.000
_cell.length_c   1.000
_cell.angle_alpha   90.00
_cell.angle_beta   90.00
_cell.angle_gamma   90.00
#
_symmetry.space_group_name_H-M   'P 1'
#
loop_
_entity.id
_entity.type
_entity.pdbx_description
1 polymer ?
#
loop_
_entity_poly.entity_id
_entity_poly.type
_entity_poly.pdbx_seq_one_letter_code
_entity_poly.pdbx_strand_id
1 'polypeptide(L)'
;MALIPQNFLKQVASGYGVSDTELEVLSKALLEGESIATIATQLKLKPETVRKRLGETYRKFQISGKGPGKMAKLQQLLVALYQEQSQSEEFLPQTVEPQTSNLVSCQDWNAAPDVETFYGRTKELSQLSQWTLSDRCRLVALLGMGGMGKTTLAVKFAKQNAGKFDFVIWRSLRQGIPLRSILTDLIQFLSPQ
;
A
#
# COMPACT_ATOMS: atom_id res chain seq x y z
N MET A 1 0.37 11.88 -22.45
CA MET A 1 -0.61 11.49 -21.40
C MET A 1 -0.14 10.16 -20.84
N ALA A 2 0.22 10.10 -19.56
CA ALA A 2 0.62 8.85 -18.93
C ALA A 2 -0.63 7.96 -18.76
N LEU A 3 -0.65 6.83 -19.45
CA LEU A 3 -1.70 5.81 -19.32
C LEU A 3 -1.48 5.08 -18.00
N ILE A 4 -2.17 5.50 -16.95
CA ILE A 4 -2.20 4.75 -15.69
C ILE A 4 -3.04 3.49 -15.93
N PRO A 5 -2.51 2.27 -15.73
CA PRO A 5 -3.28 1.05 -15.92
C PRO A 5 -4.44 0.96 -14.92
N GLN A 6 -5.61 0.48 -15.36
CA GLN A 6 -6.78 0.28 -14.49
C GLN A 6 -6.47 -0.61 -13.27
N ASN A 7 -5.60 -1.60 -13.45
CA ASN A 7 -5.15 -2.50 -12.38
C ASN A 7 -4.42 -1.75 -11.27
N PHE A 8 -3.53 -0.83 -11.64
CA PHE A 8 -2.80 0.01 -10.68
C PHE A 8 -3.77 0.94 -9.94
N LEU A 9 -4.70 1.57 -10.66
CA LEU A 9 -5.68 2.47 -10.05
C LEU A 9 -6.56 1.71 -9.04
N LYS A 10 -6.94 0.47 -9.34
CA LYS A 10 -7.70 -0.41 -8.43
C LYS A 10 -6.89 -0.82 -7.20
N GLN A 11 -5.63 -1.19 -7.39
CA GLN A 11 -4.74 -1.53 -6.29
C GLN A 11 -4.54 -0.35 -5.34
N VAL A 12 -4.21 0.82 -5.88
CA VAL A 12 -4.02 2.04 -5.07
C VAL A 12 -5.32 2.45 -4.39
N ALA A 13 -6.45 2.50 -5.12
CA ALA A 13 -7.75 2.86 -4.56
C ALA A 13 -8.17 1.95 -3.39
N SER A 14 -7.90 0.64 -3.49
CA SER A 14 -8.18 -0.31 -2.41
C SER A 14 -7.35 -0.01 -1.14
N GLY A 15 -6.08 0.38 -1.30
CA GLY A 15 -5.19 0.78 -0.19
C GLY A 15 -5.65 2.03 0.55
N TYR A 16 -6.40 2.93 -0.11
CA TYR A 16 -6.98 4.14 0.49
C TYR A 16 -8.45 3.95 0.95
N GLY A 17 -8.99 2.73 0.87
CA GLY A 17 -10.37 2.42 1.31
C GLY A 17 -11.45 3.05 0.41
N VAL A 18 -11.14 3.29 -0.86
CA VAL A 18 -12.09 3.78 -1.87
C VAL A 18 -13.02 2.64 -2.26
N SER A 19 -14.34 2.88 -2.24
CA SER A 19 -15.32 1.85 -2.62
C SER A 19 -15.32 1.61 -4.13
N ASP A 20 -15.77 0.44 -4.59
CA ASP A 20 -15.86 0.14 -6.03
C ASP A 20 -16.70 1.18 -6.79
N THR A 21 -17.76 1.70 -6.16
CA THR A 21 -18.62 2.75 -6.74
C THR A 21 -17.98 4.13 -6.82
N GLU A 22 -16.96 4.39 -6.00
CA GLU A 22 -16.13 5.60 -6.06
C GLU A 22 -14.97 5.41 -7.05
N LEU A 23 -14.43 4.19 -7.15
CA LEU A 23 -13.38 3.81 -8.07
C LEU A 23 -13.84 3.92 -9.52
N GLU A 24 -15.07 3.50 -9.84
CA GLU A 24 -15.65 3.67 -11.19
C GLU A 24 -15.75 5.14 -11.60
N VAL A 25 -16.16 6.02 -10.67
CA VAL A 25 -16.21 7.46 -10.92
C VAL A 25 -14.80 8.01 -11.14
N LEU A 26 -13.84 7.53 -10.34
CA LEU A 26 -12.45 7.96 -10.38
C LEU A 26 -11.74 7.49 -11.67
N SER A 27 -11.97 6.25 -12.11
CA SER A 27 -11.35 5.68 -13.31
C SER A 27 -11.85 6.39 -14.57
N LYS A 28 -13.15 6.66 -14.69
CA LYS A 28 -13.71 7.43 -15.80
C LYS A 28 -13.21 8.89 -15.82
N ALA A 29 -13.12 9.52 -14.65
CA ALA A 29 -12.58 10.88 -14.55
C ALA A 29 -11.09 10.97 -14.93
N LEU A 30 -10.26 9.98 -14.55
CA LEU A 30 -8.81 10.01 -14.76
C LEU A 30 -8.37 9.46 -16.12
N LEU A 31 -9.00 8.40 -16.62
CA LEU A 31 -8.59 7.71 -17.84
C LEU A 31 -9.21 8.33 -19.09
N GLU A 32 -10.49 8.68 -19.01
CA GLU A 32 -11.25 9.20 -20.16
C GLU A 32 -11.26 10.75 -20.16
N GLY A 33 -10.81 11.38 -19.06
CA GLY A 33 -10.80 12.84 -18.92
C GLY A 33 -12.21 13.46 -18.98
N GLU A 34 -13.23 12.65 -18.71
CA GLU A 34 -14.62 13.04 -18.90
C GLU A 34 -15.09 14.07 -17.87
N SER A 35 -15.99 14.96 -18.33
CA SER A 35 -16.61 15.94 -17.45
C SER A 35 -17.57 15.26 -16.46
N ILE A 36 -17.79 15.89 -15.30
CA ILE A 36 -18.74 15.42 -14.27
C ILE A 36 -20.14 15.18 -14.87
N ALA A 37 -20.55 15.96 -15.87
CA ALA A 37 -21.83 15.81 -16.54
C ALA A 37 -21.92 14.53 -17.39
N THR A 38 -20.82 14.16 -18.06
CA THR A 38 -20.74 12.95 -18.89
C THR A 38 -20.69 11.69 -18.03
N ILE A 39 -19.93 11.72 -16.93
CA ILE A 39 -19.88 10.62 -15.96
C ILE A 39 -21.26 10.41 -15.31
N ALA A 40 -21.97 11.49 -15.01
CA ALA A 40 -23.32 11.44 -14.45
C ALA A 40 -24.32 10.76 -15.41
N THR A 41 -24.28 11.09 -16.70
CA THR A 41 -25.16 10.47 -17.71
C THR A 41 -24.82 9.01 -17.97
N GLN A 42 -23.53 8.65 -18.01
CA GLN A 42 -23.08 7.28 -18.19
C GLN A 42 -23.41 6.37 -16.99
N LEU A 43 -23.25 6.88 -15.77
CA LEU A 43 -23.53 6.11 -14.55
C LEU A 43 -25.00 6.22 -14.09
N LYS A 44 -25.86 6.93 -14.84
CA LYS A 44 -27.25 7.26 -14.46
C LYS A 44 -27.36 7.87 -13.05
N LEU A 45 -26.41 8.71 -12.68
CA LEU A 45 -26.33 9.38 -11.38
C LEU A 45 -26.60 10.88 -11.51
N LYS A 46 -26.99 11.53 -10.41
CA LYS A 46 -27.03 12.99 -10.36
C LYS A 46 -25.58 13.54 -10.37
N PRO A 47 -25.31 14.66 -11.06
CA PRO A 47 -23.98 15.31 -11.07
C PRO A 47 -23.46 15.62 -9.65
N GLU A 48 -24.37 15.90 -8.72
CA GLU A 48 -24.04 16.12 -7.31
C GLU A 48 -23.50 14.87 -6.62
N THR A 49 -24.03 13.68 -6.95
CA THR A 49 -23.56 12.40 -6.43
C THR A 49 -22.14 12.11 -6.93
N VAL A 50 -21.86 12.40 -8.20
CA VAL A 50 -20.51 12.26 -8.79
C VAL A 50 -19.53 13.19 -8.06
N ARG A 51 -19.93 14.45 -7.82
CA ARG A 51 -19.11 15.43 -7.08
C ARG A 51 -18.88 15.01 -5.63
N LYS A 52 -19.89 14.45 -4.96
CA LYS A 52 -19.79 13.96 -3.58
C LYS A 52 -18.79 12.79 -3.49
N ARG A 53 -18.92 11.81 -4.39
CA ARG A 53 -17.99 10.67 -4.46
C ARG A 53 -16.56 11.11 -4.76
N LEU A 54 -16.35 12.02 -5.71
CA LEU A 54 -15.03 12.63 -5.95
C LEU A 54 -14.50 13.38 -4.72
N GLY A 55 -15.36 14.06 -3.98
CA GLY A 55 -14.99 14.73 -2.72
C GLY A 55 -14.53 13.74 -1.65
N GLU A 56 -15.23 12.61 -1.53
CA GLU A 56 -14.88 11.51 -0.63
C GLU A 56 -13.58 10.84 -1.04
N THR A 57 -13.35 10.59 -2.35
CA THR A 57 -12.07 10.06 -2.82
C THR A 57 -10.92 11.00 -2.49
N TYR A 58 -11.02 12.32 -2.73
CA TYR A 58 -9.96 13.26 -2.33
C TYR A 58 -9.66 13.22 -0.84
N ARG A 59 -10.68 13.05 -0.01
CA ARG A 59 -10.52 12.97 1.44
C ARG A 59 -9.80 11.68 1.85
N LYS A 60 -10.13 10.57 1.20
CA LYS A 60 -9.47 9.26 1.39
C LYS A 60 -8.00 9.29 0.93
N PHE A 61 -7.72 9.93 -0.20
CA PHE A 61 -6.36 10.18 -0.70
C PHE A 61 -5.59 11.30 0.04
N GLN A 62 -6.15 11.83 1.14
CA GLN A 62 -5.56 12.90 1.95
C GLN A 62 -5.18 14.18 1.16
N ILE A 63 -5.86 14.45 0.04
CA ILE A 63 -5.61 15.64 -0.78
C ILE A 63 -6.32 16.84 -0.16
N SER A 64 -5.59 17.54 0.71
CA SER A 64 -6.02 18.78 1.35
C SER A 64 -5.77 20.00 0.43
N GLY A 65 -6.73 20.93 0.44
CA GLY A 65 -6.69 22.18 -0.35
C GLY A 65 -8.08 22.70 -0.70
N LYS A 66 -8.20 24.00 -0.99
CA LYS A 66 -9.41 24.63 -1.57
C LYS A 66 -9.02 25.15 -2.96
N GLY A 67 -9.43 24.45 -4.03
CA GLY A 67 -9.17 24.92 -5.40
C GLY A 67 -9.39 23.86 -6.48
N PRO A 68 -9.46 24.28 -7.76
CA PRO A 68 -9.72 23.42 -8.92
C PRO A 68 -8.57 22.43 -9.22
N GLY A 69 -7.39 22.60 -8.60
CA GLY A 69 -6.20 21.77 -8.84
C GLY A 69 -6.17 20.41 -8.14
N LYS A 70 -7.22 20.01 -7.40
CA LYS A 70 -7.24 18.71 -6.69
C LYS A 70 -7.10 17.52 -7.62
N MET A 71 -7.76 17.58 -8.78
CA MET A 71 -7.65 16.54 -9.80
C MET A 71 -6.26 16.43 -10.37
N ALA A 72 -5.66 17.56 -10.76
CA ALA A 72 -4.29 17.58 -11.27
C ALA A 72 -3.30 17.06 -10.23
N LYS A 73 -3.48 17.38 -8.94
CA LYS A 73 -2.62 16.89 -7.86
C LYS A 73 -2.78 15.39 -7.61
N LEU A 74 -4.01 14.87 -7.64
CA LEU A 74 -4.26 13.43 -7.55
C LEU A 74 -3.64 12.69 -8.74
N GLN A 75 -3.80 13.24 -9.94
CA GLN A 75 -3.24 12.68 -11.17
C GLN A 75 -1.70 12.68 -11.11
N GLN A 76 -1.07 13.79 -10.71
CA GLN A 76 0.38 13.88 -10.54
C GLN A 76 0.89 12.87 -9.50
N LEU A 77 0.18 12.72 -8.37
CA LEU A 77 0.51 11.75 -7.33
C LEU A 77 0.44 10.32 -7.86
N LEU A 78 -0.64 9.95 -8.56
CA LEU A 78 -0.79 8.62 -9.15
C LEU A 78 0.25 8.34 -10.23
N VAL A 79 0.60 9.34 -11.07
CA VAL A 79 1.66 9.21 -12.07
C VAL A 79 3.02 9.02 -11.42
N ALA A 80 3.32 9.76 -10.35
CA ALA A 80 4.58 9.61 -9.59
C ALA A 80 4.69 8.21 -8.99
N LEU A 81 3.63 7.73 -8.31
CA LEU A 81 3.59 6.38 -7.75
C LEU A 81 3.73 5.29 -8.84
N TYR A 82 3.14 5.49 -10.01
CA TYR A 82 3.27 4.55 -11.13
C TYR A 82 4.70 4.54 -11.70
N GLN A 83 5.33 5.70 -11.84
CA GLN A 83 6.72 5.81 -12.31
C GLN A 83 7.72 5.18 -11.32
N GLU A 84 7.50 5.35 -10.01
CA GLU A 84 8.30 4.71 -8.97
C GLU A 84 8.18 3.17 -9.00
N GLN A 85 6.98 2.65 -9.25
CA GLN A 85 6.78 1.20 -9.41
C GLN A 85 7.36 0.67 -10.73
N SER A 86 7.28 1.43 -11.83
CA SER A 86 7.78 1.03 -13.15
C SER A 86 9.31 0.93 -13.21
N GLN A 87 10.05 1.77 -12.46
CA GLN A 87 11.53 1.72 -12.41
C GLN A 87 12.08 0.49 -11.66
N SER A 88 11.22 -0.27 -10.99
CA SER A 88 11.59 -1.52 -10.32
C SER A 88 11.52 -2.74 -11.24
N GLU A 89 10.97 -2.61 -12.46
CA GLU A 89 10.62 -3.72 -13.36
C GLU A 89 11.45 -3.80 -14.67
N GLU A 90 12.57 -3.10 -14.81
CA GLU A 90 13.48 -3.33 -15.94
C GLU A 90 14.51 -4.43 -15.63
N PHE A 91 14.14 -5.70 -15.84
CA PHE A 91 15.04 -6.74 -16.36
C PHE A 91 14.28 -7.96 -16.95
N LEU A 92 13.79 -7.78 -18.19
CA LEU A 92 13.80 -8.72 -19.36
C LEU A 92 13.04 -10.09 -19.34
N PRO A 93 12.75 -10.70 -20.53
CA PRO A 93 11.38 -11.06 -20.93
C PRO A 93 11.06 -12.57 -21.06
N GLN A 94 9.77 -12.87 -20.88
CA GLN A 94 8.91 -13.96 -21.40
C GLN A 94 9.50 -15.37 -21.65
N THR A 95 8.95 -16.38 -20.94
CA THR A 95 8.41 -17.61 -21.58
C THR A 95 7.46 -18.37 -20.64
N VAL A 96 6.22 -18.53 -21.12
CA VAL A 96 5.18 -19.54 -20.86
C VAL A 96 5.14 -20.28 -19.49
N GLU A 97 4.07 -19.99 -18.75
CA GLU A 97 3.35 -20.73 -17.68
C GLU A 97 3.76 -22.19 -17.31
N PRO A 98 3.62 -22.62 -16.02
CA PRO A 98 2.35 -22.53 -15.28
C PRO A 98 2.42 -22.11 -13.81
N GLN A 99 1.47 -21.26 -13.42
CA GLN A 99 0.77 -21.25 -12.13
C GLN A 99 1.61 -21.50 -10.86
N THR A 100 2.37 -20.49 -10.43
CA THR A 100 2.60 -20.30 -8.99
C THR A 100 1.53 -19.36 -8.46
N SER A 101 0.61 -19.94 -7.69
CA SER A 101 -0.36 -19.27 -6.81
C SER A 101 0.03 -17.83 -6.46
N ASN A 102 -0.82 -16.87 -6.83
CA ASN A 102 -0.92 -15.60 -6.11
C ASN A 102 -1.25 -15.91 -4.65
N LEU A 103 -0.23 -16.24 -3.84
CA LEU A 103 -0.33 -16.17 -2.40
C LEU A 103 -0.43 -14.68 -2.10
N VAL A 104 -1.66 -14.18 -1.96
CA VAL A 104 -1.91 -12.85 -1.44
C VAL A 104 -1.32 -12.85 -0.02
N SER A 105 -0.09 -12.35 0.10
CA SER A 105 0.58 -12.17 1.38
C SER A 105 -0.34 -11.32 2.26
N CYS A 106 -0.83 -11.91 3.35
CA CYS A 106 -1.71 -11.22 4.27
C CYS A 106 -0.82 -10.35 5.16
N GLN A 107 -0.98 -9.03 5.05
CA GLN A 107 -0.10 -8.07 5.73
C GLN A 107 -0.91 -7.14 6.62
N ASP A 108 -0.57 -7.10 7.90
CA ASP A 108 -1.11 -6.13 8.85
C ASP A 108 0.01 -5.26 9.42
N TRP A 109 0.09 -4.04 8.90
CA TRP A 109 1.09 -3.05 9.28
C TRP A 109 0.66 -2.14 10.43
N ASN A 110 -0.62 -2.13 10.83
CA ASN A 110 -1.23 -1.31 11.89
C ASN A 110 -0.40 -0.05 12.30
N ALA A 111 0.24 -0.08 13.47
CA ALA A 111 1.00 1.03 14.05
C ALA A 111 2.48 1.07 13.61
N ALA A 112 2.82 0.52 12.44
CA ALA A 112 4.16 0.61 11.88
C ALA A 112 4.45 2.05 11.48
N PRO A 113 5.60 2.63 11.88
CA PRO A 113 6.00 3.92 11.36
C PRO A 113 6.18 3.83 9.85
N ASP A 114 5.85 4.91 9.16
CA ASP A 114 6.12 4.99 7.74
C ASP A 114 7.61 5.23 7.47
N VAL A 115 8.12 4.59 6.41
CA VAL A 115 9.55 4.54 6.08
C VAL A 115 9.71 4.72 4.57
N GLU A 116 9.12 5.79 4.03
CA GLU A 116 9.31 6.21 2.64
C GLU A 116 10.80 6.48 2.36
N THR A 117 11.43 7.26 3.25
CA THR A 117 12.84 7.62 3.14
C THR A 117 13.71 6.79 4.07
N PHE A 118 14.67 6.05 3.52
CA PHE A 118 15.61 5.22 4.27
C PHE A 118 17.03 5.35 3.70
N TYR A 119 18.01 5.65 4.55
CA TYR A 119 19.39 5.87 4.13
C TYR A 119 20.36 4.89 4.80
N GLY A 120 21.29 4.35 4.01
CA GLY A 120 22.36 3.48 4.50
C GLY A 120 21.84 2.15 5.07
N ARG A 121 22.56 1.60 6.06
CA ARG A 121 22.23 0.35 6.78
C ARG A 121 22.06 -0.90 5.91
N THR A 122 22.65 -0.89 4.71
CA THR A 122 22.58 -2.00 3.75
C THR A 122 23.20 -3.28 4.31
N LYS A 123 24.29 -3.16 5.08
CA LYS A 123 24.94 -4.29 5.75
C LYS A 123 23.99 -4.98 6.73
N GLU A 124 23.33 -4.21 7.58
CA GLU A 124 22.38 -4.74 8.56
C GLU A 124 21.14 -5.34 7.89
N LEU A 125 20.63 -4.73 6.82
CA LEU A 125 19.51 -5.30 6.03
C LEU A 125 19.89 -6.64 5.39
N SER A 126 21.09 -6.75 4.81
CA SER A 126 21.60 -8.00 4.25
C SER A 126 21.76 -9.07 5.33
N GLN A 127 22.28 -8.70 6.50
CA GLN A 127 22.43 -9.60 7.63
C GLN A 127 21.08 -10.12 8.14
N LEU A 128 20.07 -9.25 8.26
CA LEU A 128 18.71 -9.65 8.64
C LEU A 128 18.09 -10.58 7.61
N SER A 129 18.33 -10.33 6.33
CA SER A 129 17.86 -11.18 5.24
C SER A 129 18.50 -12.56 5.30
N GLN A 130 19.80 -12.64 5.52
CA GLN A 130 20.51 -13.90 5.70
C GLN A 130 19.98 -14.68 6.90
N TRP A 131 19.91 -14.06 8.07
CA TRP A 131 19.45 -14.73 9.29
C TRP A 131 18.01 -15.23 9.16
N THR A 132 17.13 -14.45 8.56
CA THR A 132 15.70 -14.80 8.51
C THR A 132 15.38 -15.78 7.38
N LEU A 133 15.95 -15.58 6.19
CA LEU A 133 15.58 -16.33 4.99
C LEU A 133 16.48 -17.56 4.76
N SER A 134 17.79 -17.40 4.92
CA SER A 134 18.76 -18.45 4.67
C SER A 134 18.95 -19.33 5.90
N ASP A 135 19.30 -18.71 7.02
CA ASP A 135 19.61 -19.43 8.27
C ASP A 135 18.33 -19.84 9.02
N ARG A 136 17.17 -19.31 8.61
CA ARG A 136 15.83 -19.58 9.17
C ARG A 136 15.75 -19.33 10.68
N CYS A 137 16.43 -18.31 11.16
CA CYS A 137 16.31 -17.83 12.54
C CYS A 137 14.85 -17.44 12.82
N ARG A 138 14.24 -18.09 13.82
CA ARG A 138 12.83 -17.85 14.21
C ARG A 138 12.65 -16.61 15.08
N LEU A 139 13.72 -16.13 15.70
CA LEU A 139 13.73 -14.96 16.57
C LEU A 139 15.00 -14.15 16.31
N VAL A 140 14.82 -12.86 16.05
CA VAL A 140 15.92 -11.91 15.86
C VAL A 140 15.64 -10.68 16.72
N ALA A 141 16.60 -10.28 17.55
CA ALA A 141 16.52 -9.10 18.39
C ALA A 141 17.36 -7.96 17.82
N LEU A 142 16.75 -6.79 17.61
CA LEU A 142 17.45 -5.57 17.22
C LEU A 142 17.76 -4.71 18.44
N LEU A 143 19.03 -4.63 18.82
CA LEU A 143 19.50 -3.93 20.02
C LEU A 143 20.29 -2.67 19.68
N GLY A 144 20.35 -1.72 20.63
CA GLY A 144 21.10 -0.47 20.48
C GLY A 144 20.43 0.71 21.18
N MET A 145 21.13 1.85 21.23
CA MET A 145 20.65 3.07 21.91
C MET A 145 19.33 3.60 21.36
N GLY A 146 18.61 4.39 22.16
CA GLY A 146 17.42 5.12 21.74
C GLY A 146 17.69 5.99 20.51
N GLY A 147 16.69 6.16 19.62
CA GLY A 147 16.83 7.01 18.44
C GLY A 147 17.70 6.44 17.28
N MET A 148 18.38 5.31 17.45
CA MET A 148 19.29 4.73 16.44
C MET A 148 18.59 4.17 15.17
N GLY A 149 17.27 4.33 15.04
CA GLY A 149 16.52 3.85 13.87
C GLY A 149 16.24 2.35 13.85
N LYS A 150 16.33 1.64 14.99
CA LYS A 150 16.06 0.19 15.08
C LYS A 150 14.66 -0.18 14.57
N THR A 151 13.63 0.56 14.99
CA THR A 151 12.26 0.36 14.53
C THR A 151 12.14 0.59 13.03
N THR A 152 12.78 1.66 12.52
CA THR A 152 12.82 1.99 11.10
C THR A 152 13.48 0.88 10.27
N LEU A 153 14.60 0.32 10.75
CA LEU A 153 15.29 -0.81 10.13
C LEU A 153 14.40 -2.05 10.09
N ALA A 154 13.72 -2.39 11.19
CA ALA A 154 12.80 -3.52 11.26
C ALA A 154 11.66 -3.40 10.25
N VAL A 155 11.01 -2.23 10.18
CA VAL A 155 9.93 -1.98 9.23
C VAL A 155 10.44 -2.05 7.79
N LYS A 156 11.60 -1.44 7.50
CA LYS A 156 12.18 -1.47 6.15
C LYS A 156 12.47 -2.90 5.71
N PHE A 157 13.11 -3.69 6.57
CA PHE A 157 13.39 -5.11 6.34
C PHE A 157 12.10 -5.91 6.09
N ALA A 158 11.11 -5.73 6.96
CA ALA A 158 9.86 -6.47 6.88
C ALA A 158 9.09 -6.12 5.60
N LYS A 159 8.96 -4.82 5.24
CA LYS A 159 8.31 -4.38 3.99
C LYS A 159 9.01 -4.96 2.75
N GLN A 160 10.35 -4.96 2.73
CA GLN A 160 11.13 -5.50 1.59
C GLN A 160 10.98 -7.02 1.41
N ASN A 161 10.71 -7.75 2.49
CA ASN A 161 10.64 -9.21 2.46
C ASN A 161 9.21 -9.74 2.68
N ALA A 162 8.20 -8.87 2.71
CA ALA A 162 6.84 -9.27 3.04
C ALA A 162 6.28 -10.32 2.08
N GLY A 163 6.59 -10.20 0.78
CA GLY A 163 6.18 -11.18 -0.24
C GLY A 163 6.83 -12.57 -0.11
N LYS A 164 7.79 -12.76 0.83
CA LYS A 164 8.40 -14.06 1.13
C LYS A 164 7.72 -14.77 2.30
N PHE A 165 6.70 -14.17 2.89
CA PHE A 165 5.94 -14.73 4.00
C PHE A 165 4.44 -14.73 3.65
N ASP A 166 3.77 -15.82 4.02
CA ASP A 166 2.31 -15.94 3.87
C ASP A 166 1.58 -14.89 4.71
N PHE A 167 2.10 -14.62 5.91
CA PHE A 167 1.56 -13.69 6.88
C PHE A 167 2.64 -12.76 7.45
N VAL A 168 2.37 -11.46 7.47
CA VAL A 168 3.22 -10.45 8.12
C VAL A 168 2.38 -9.62 9.07
N ILE A 169 2.80 -9.54 10.33
CA ILE A 169 2.09 -8.81 11.37
C ILE A 169 3.04 -7.87 12.10
N TRP A 170 2.67 -6.60 12.18
CA TRP A 170 3.34 -5.61 12.99
C TRP A 170 2.50 -5.22 14.20
N ARG A 171 3.11 -5.22 15.40
CA ARG A 171 2.46 -4.79 16.65
C ARG A 171 3.36 -3.85 17.45
N SER A 172 2.80 -2.71 17.85
CA SER A 172 3.44 -1.81 18.81
C SER A 172 3.02 -2.21 20.23
N LEU A 173 3.99 -2.59 21.07
CA LEU A 173 3.74 -2.97 22.46
C LEU A 173 3.87 -1.80 23.45
N ARG A 174 3.97 -0.56 22.96
CA ARG A 174 4.26 0.62 23.81
C ARG A 174 3.15 1.01 24.77
N GLN A 175 1.89 0.73 24.43
CA GLN A 175 0.71 1.25 25.16
C GLN A 175 0.20 0.31 26.27
N GLY A 176 0.96 -0.73 26.65
CA GLY A 176 0.53 -1.64 27.71
C GLY A 176 -0.72 -2.45 27.35
N ILE A 177 -0.83 -2.85 26.09
CA ILE A 177 -1.95 -3.68 25.60
C ILE A 177 -1.89 -5.03 26.33
N PRO A 178 -3.02 -5.51 26.93
CA PRO A 178 -3.04 -6.81 27.58
C PRO A 178 -2.63 -7.92 26.62
N LEU A 179 -1.82 -8.87 27.11
CA LEU A 179 -1.36 -10.02 26.31
C LEU A 179 -2.53 -10.77 25.64
N ARG A 180 -3.65 -10.94 26.37
CA ARG A 180 -4.84 -11.61 25.86
C ARG A 180 -5.43 -10.92 24.63
N SER A 181 -5.43 -9.59 24.60
CA SER A 181 -5.91 -8.83 23.44
C SER A 181 -4.98 -9.05 22.25
N ILE A 182 -3.66 -8.96 22.47
CA ILE A 182 -2.66 -9.20 21.41
C ILE A 182 -2.83 -10.62 20.83
N LEU A 183 -2.95 -11.63 21.67
CA LEU A 183 -3.11 -13.02 21.22
C LEU A 183 -4.43 -13.22 20.44
N THR A 184 -5.52 -12.61 20.91
CA THR A 184 -6.81 -12.65 20.19
C THR A 184 -6.66 -12.06 18.79
N ASP A 185 -6.06 -10.88 18.68
CA ASP A 185 -5.83 -10.19 17.40
C ASP A 185 -4.94 -11.02 16.46
N LEU A 186 -3.89 -11.65 17.00
CA LEU A 186 -2.99 -12.51 16.22
C LEU A 186 -3.71 -13.76 15.70
N ILE A 187 -4.52 -14.42 16.54
CA ILE A 187 -5.26 -15.62 16.14
C ILE A 187 -6.29 -15.28 15.07
N GLN A 188 -7.05 -14.19 15.23
CA GLN A 188 -8.02 -13.75 14.24
C GLN A 188 -7.37 -13.45 12.89
N PHE A 189 -6.18 -12.86 12.89
CA PHE A 189 -5.45 -12.57 11.66
C PHE A 189 -4.89 -13.83 10.99
N LEU A 190 -4.32 -14.76 11.76
CA LEU A 190 -3.69 -15.99 11.24
C LEU A 190 -4.70 -17.07 10.87
N SER A 191 -5.92 -16.99 11.39
CA SER A 191 -7.00 -17.95 11.14
C SER A 191 -8.29 -17.22 10.77
N PRO A 192 -8.39 -16.69 9.54
CA PRO A 192 -9.65 -16.18 9.02
C PRO A 192 -10.61 -17.37 8.82
N GLN A 193 -11.42 -17.65 9.85
CA GLN A 193 -12.58 -18.54 9.77
C GLN A 193 -13.82 -17.73 9.43
#